data_AF-A0A7C3NGZ2-F1
#
_entry.id   AF-A0A7C3NGZ2-F1
#
_cell.length_a   1.000
_cell.length_b   1.000
_cell.length_c   1.000
_cell.angle_alpha   90.00
_cell.angle_beta   90.00
_cell.angle_gamma   90.00
#
_symmetry.space_group_name_H-M   'P 1'
#
loop_
_entity.id
_entity.type
_entity.pdbx_description
1 polymer ?
#
loop_
_entity_poly.entity_id
_entity_poly.type
_entity_poly.pdbx_seq_one_letter_code
_entity_poly.pdbx_strand_id
1 'polypeptide(L)'
;MDSDRLVLWIFFNLFVLGMLALDLGVFHRKAHSVSIKEAAIWSSVWVGLALIFNFGVYFTWGQEKALEFLTGYVIEKSLSVDNLFVFLMIFQYFNTPAEYQHRILFWGIVGALVLRAVFIAAGAALLTNFHWMIYVFGGFLVVTGIKMMLQGDEKIEPEHNPVVRLFRRMMPVSHEYHGQNFFIVKNGKRQATLMMLVLIVVETTDVIFAVDSIPAIFAVTQDPFIVYTSNVFAILGLRALYFMLAGIMGMFVYLKVGLSFVLCFVGTKMLLVDVYKIPIGVSLAVIGGVLALAILASLITAQREAQATVPLAQRRQGTPFAPKPALRFAPTYTTVWISIFFLGTVLALVKWDSISRGPTGHEAITVLRVVEREIAQAKWEHSLSHAETLTRADAALEKAWNDLEQKRYEEAISTAHGAERLIAHLARRN
;
A
#
# COMPACT_ATOMS: atom_id res chain seq x y z
N MET A 1 28.44 -11.89 2.81
CA MET A 1 27.40 -11.38 1.87
C MET A 1 27.90 -11.74 0.49
N ASP A 2 27.17 -12.58 -0.25
CA ASP A 2 27.61 -13.01 -1.58
C ASP A 2 27.77 -11.81 -2.51
N SER A 3 28.76 -11.86 -3.41
CA SER A 3 29.09 -10.77 -4.34
C SER A 3 27.86 -10.28 -5.11
N ASP A 4 26.97 -11.20 -5.49
CA ASP A 4 25.73 -10.89 -6.22
C ASP A 4 24.73 -10.09 -5.39
N ARG A 5 24.62 -10.38 -4.08
CA ARG A 5 23.76 -9.60 -3.18
C ARG A 5 24.32 -8.18 -3.01
N LEU A 6 25.63 -8.03 -2.88
CA LEU A 6 26.25 -6.72 -2.74
C LEU A 6 26.02 -5.84 -3.98
N VAL A 7 26.09 -6.42 -5.18
CA VAL A 7 25.75 -5.72 -6.43
C VAL A 7 24.30 -5.24 -6.43
N LEU A 8 23.35 -6.06 -5.98
CA LEU A 8 21.94 -5.67 -5.88
C LEU A 8 21.71 -4.53 -4.89
N TRP A 9 22.35 -4.57 -3.72
CA TRP A 9 22.30 -3.48 -2.74
C TRP A 9 22.83 -2.17 -3.34
N ILE A 10 23.98 -2.21 -4.02
CA ILE A 10 24.57 -1.02 -4.63
C ILE A 10 23.66 -0.47 -5.73
N PHE A 11 23.22 -1.34 -6.65
CA PHE A 11 22.36 -0.93 -7.77
C PHE A 11 21.03 -0.35 -7.26
N PHE A 12 20.39 -1.00 -6.28
CA PHE A 12 19.15 -0.52 -5.70
C PHE A 12 19.33 0.85 -5.02
N ASN A 13 20.38 1.03 -4.22
CA ASN A 13 20.62 2.32 -3.57
C ASN A 13 20.96 3.43 -4.58
N LEU A 14 21.73 3.12 -5.63
CA LEU A 14 21.97 4.08 -6.72
C LEU A 14 20.67 4.44 -7.44
N PHE A 15 19.80 3.48 -7.69
CA PHE A 15 18.48 3.70 -8.24
C PHE A 15 17.64 4.61 -7.33
N VAL A 16 17.60 4.35 -6.03
CA VAL A 16 16.88 5.16 -5.03
C VAL A 16 17.40 6.58 -4.98
N LEU A 17 18.73 6.75 -4.92
CA LEU A 17 19.37 8.07 -4.96
C LEU A 17 19.06 8.81 -6.27
N GLY A 18 19.08 8.12 -7.41
CA GLY A 18 18.68 8.66 -8.70
C GLY A 18 17.22 9.11 -8.72
N MET A 19 16.31 8.30 -8.18
CA MET A 19 14.90 8.62 -8.08
C MET A 19 14.64 9.82 -7.15
N LEU A 20 15.31 9.89 -6.00
CA LEU A 20 15.27 11.04 -5.09
C LEU A 20 15.81 12.30 -5.77
N ALA A 21 16.90 12.19 -6.54
CA ALA A 21 17.48 13.29 -7.28
C ALA A 21 16.54 13.78 -8.41
N LEU A 22 15.85 12.88 -9.12
CA LEU A 22 14.84 13.25 -10.12
C LEU A 22 13.65 13.97 -9.49
N ASP A 23 13.14 13.41 -8.40
CA ASP A 23 12.00 13.94 -7.65
C ASP A 23 12.28 15.35 -7.08
N LEU A 24 13.54 15.64 -6.72
CA LEU A 24 14.05 16.96 -6.32
C LEU A 24 14.35 17.91 -7.49
N GLY A 25 15.08 17.42 -8.48
CA GLY A 25 15.78 18.25 -9.47
C GLY A 25 14.93 18.63 -10.66
N VAL A 26 14.01 17.75 -11.07
CA VAL A 26 13.24 17.89 -12.31
C VAL A 26 11.78 18.23 -12.04
N PHE A 27 11.15 17.62 -11.03
CA PHE A 27 9.69 17.66 -10.89
C PHE A 27 9.12 18.82 -10.05
N HIS A 28 9.87 19.37 -9.09
CA HIS A 28 9.30 20.37 -8.15
C HIS A 28 10.25 21.54 -7.82
N ARG A 29 10.94 22.08 -8.83
CA ARG A 29 11.91 23.19 -8.66
C ARG A 29 11.26 24.53 -8.25
N LYS A 30 9.93 24.66 -8.30
CA LYS A 30 9.19 25.85 -7.90
C LYS A 30 8.13 25.50 -6.86
N ALA A 31 8.03 26.31 -5.81
CA ALA A 31 7.02 26.20 -4.76
C ALA A 31 5.61 26.46 -5.35
N HIS A 32 4.99 25.42 -5.91
CA HIS A 32 3.61 25.44 -6.36
C HIS A 32 2.79 24.48 -5.49
N SER A 33 1.56 24.85 -5.16
CA SER A 33 0.63 23.97 -4.48
C SER A 33 0.26 22.82 -5.42
N VAL A 34 0.71 21.60 -5.11
CA VAL A 34 0.41 20.41 -5.90
C VAL A 34 -1.10 20.16 -5.88
N SER A 35 -1.72 20.07 -7.05
CA SER A 35 -3.14 19.74 -7.16
C SER A 35 -3.39 18.28 -6.75
N ILE A 36 -4.56 17.97 -6.16
CA ILE A 36 -4.94 16.59 -5.79
C ILE A 36 -4.81 15.63 -7.00
N LYS A 37 -5.13 16.09 -8.22
CA LYS A 37 -5.00 15.28 -9.44
C LYS A 37 -3.55 14.93 -9.74
N GLU A 38 -2.67 15.91 -9.63
CA GLU A 38 -1.23 15.73 -9.85
C GLU A 38 -0.63 14.81 -8.77
N ALA A 39 -0.98 15.05 -7.51
CA ALA A 39 -0.60 14.20 -6.38
C ALA A 39 -1.06 12.74 -6.56
N ALA A 40 -2.29 12.52 -7.05
CA ALA A 40 -2.81 11.18 -7.33
C ALA A 40 -2.04 10.49 -8.47
N ILE A 41 -1.74 11.20 -9.56
CA ILE A 41 -0.93 10.66 -10.67
C ILE A 41 0.44 10.23 -10.15
N TRP A 42 1.12 11.11 -9.41
CA TRP A 42 2.42 10.80 -8.83
C TRP A 42 2.36 9.62 -7.87
N SER A 43 1.34 9.57 -7.01
CA SER A 43 1.13 8.42 -6.12
C SER A 43 0.96 7.12 -6.91
N SER A 44 0.19 7.13 -8.01
CA SER A 44 0.01 5.96 -8.88
C SER A 44 1.30 5.55 -9.58
N VAL A 45 2.14 6.49 -10.01
CA VAL A 45 3.47 6.21 -10.59
C VAL A 45 4.36 5.49 -9.58
N TRP A 46 4.43 5.99 -8.33
CA TRP A 46 5.22 5.36 -7.27
C TRP A 46 4.72 3.96 -6.91
N VAL A 47 3.39 3.76 -6.84
CA VAL A 47 2.79 2.44 -6.64
C VAL A 47 3.12 1.51 -7.80
N GLY A 48 2.96 1.98 -9.04
CA GLY A 48 3.28 1.20 -10.24
C GLY A 48 4.75 0.77 -10.28
N LEU A 49 5.66 1.64 -9.88
CA LEU A 49 7.09 1.33 -9.79
C LEU A 49 7.37 0.24 -8.75
N ALA A 50 6.72 0.29 -7.58
CA ALA A 50 6.83 -0.77 -6.58
C ALA A 50 6.29 -2.12 -7.09
N LEU A 51 5.19 -2.10 -7.86
CA LEU A 51 4.63 -3.31 -8.47
C LEU A 51 5.53 -3.88 -9.58
N ILE A 52 6.15 -3.01 -10.39
CA ILE A 52 7.15 -3.43 -11.40
C ILE A 52 8.34 -4.09 -10.71
N PHE A 53 8.84 -3.50 -9.62
CA PHE A 53 9.91 -4.10 -8.84
C PHE A 53 9.49 -5.46 -8.26
N ASN A 54 8.28 -5.56 -7.71
CA ASN A 54 7.72 -6.82 -7.20
C ASN A 54 7.62 -7.90 -8.29
N PHE A 55 7.25 -7.52 -9.51
CA PHE A 55 7.21 -8.41 -10.66
C PHE A 55 8.62 -8.88 -11.04
N GLY A 56 9.63 -8.01 -10.94
CA GLY A 56 11.04 -8.39 -11.03
C GLY A 56 11.43 -9.42 -9.98
N VAL A 57 11.08 -9.18 -8.71
CA VAL A 57 11.30 -10.11 -7.59
C VAL A 57 10.63 -11.47 -7.84
N TYR A 58 9.42 -11.48 -8.41
CA TYR A 58 8.70 -12.71 -8.75
C TYR A 58 9.48 -13.60 -9.73
N PHE A 59 10.07 -13.04 -10.78
CA PHE A 59 10.83 -13.83 -11.74
C PHE A 59 12.23 -14.22 -11.26
N THR A 60 12.87 -13.40 -10.42
CA THR A 60 14.24 -13.67 -9.97
C THR A 60 14.29 -14.55 -8.73
N TRP A 61 13.36 -14.38 -7.79
CA TRP A 61 13.34 -15.05 -6.49
C TRP A 61 12.06 -15.83 -6.19
N GLY A 62 11.14 -15.88 -7.14
CA GLY A 62 9.93 -16.69 -7.05
C GLY A 62 8.79 -16.01 -6.29
N GLN A 63 7.67 -16.72 -6.24
CA GLN A 63 6.40 -16.23 -5.70
C GLN A 63 6.48 -15.87 -4.22
N GLU A 64 7.21 -16.64 -3.42
CA GLU A 64 7.29 -16.43 -1.97
C GLU A 64 7.91 -15.07 -1.63
N LYS A 65 9.06 -14.73 -2.25
CA LYS A 65 9.72 -13.43 -2.04
C LYS A 65 8.92 -12.26 -2.59
N ALA A 66 8.18 -12.46 -3.68
CA ALA A 66 7.27 -11.44 -4.19
C ALA A 66 6.10 -11.20 -3.22
N LEU A 67 5.54 -12.24 -2.62
CA LEU A 67 4.49 -12.09 -1.61
C LEU A 67 5.02 -11.43 -0.34
N GLU A 68 6.23 -11.77 0.10
CA GLU A 68 6.91 -11.10 1.21
C GLU A 68 7.08 -9.59 0.94
N PHE A 69 7.63 -9.23 -0.23
CA PHE A 69 7.83 -7.84 -0.63
C PHE A 69 6.50 -7.08 -0.67
N LEU A 70 5.49 -7.66 -1.33
CA LEU A 70 4.20 -7.01 -1.53
C LEU A 70 3.44 -6.83 -0.21
N THR A 71 3.45 -7.85 0.64
CA THR A 71 2.85 -7.77 1.97
C THR A 71 3.56 -6.72 2.81
N GLY A 72 4.89 -6.70 2.75
CA GLY A 72 5.69 -5.71 3.42
C GLY A 72 5.44 -4.28 2.94
N TYR A 73 5.38 -4.10 1.63
CA TYR A 73 5.07 -2.83 0.99
C TYR A 73 3.68 -2.34 1.41
N VAL A 74 2.67 -3.20 1.44
CA VAL A 74 1.30 -2.82 1.84
C VAL A 74 1.25 -2.44 3.32
N ILE A 75 1.88 -3.20 4.22
CA ILE A 75 1.96 -2.88 5.65
C ILE A 75 2.63 -1.51 5.83
N GLU A 76 3.82 -1.32 5.27
CA GLU A 76 4.58 -0.09 5.40
C GLU A 76 3.86 1.10 4.75
N LYS A 77 3.24 0.90 3.59
CA LYS A 77 2.47 1.96 2.91
C LYS A 77 1.28 2.39 3.76
N SER A 78 0.60 1.45 4.40
CA SER A 78 -0.58 1.74 5.22
C SER A 78 -0.22 2.43 6.53
N LEU A 79 0.84 1.98 7.19
CA LEU A 79 1.39 2.65 8.38
C LEU A 79 1.93 4.05 8.03
N SER A 80 2.54 4.22 6.85
CA SER A 80 3.00 5.55 6.41
C SER A 80 1.88 6.58 6.24
N VAL A 81 0.64 6.14 5.98
CA VAL A 81 -0.53 7.06 5.93
C VAL A 81 -0.85 7.60 7.31
N ASP A 82 -0.75 6.78 8.37
CA ASP A 82 -0.87 7.24 9.76
C ASP A 82 0.20 8.28 10.09
N ASN A 83 1.44 8.00 9.66
CA ASN A 83 2.56 8.92 9.85
C ASN A 83 2.27 10.29 9.22
N LEU A 84 1.62 10.31 8.04
CA LEU A 84 1.23 11.54 7.37
C LEU A 84 0.21 12.37 8.16
N PHE A 85 -0.73 11.74 8.88
CA PHE A 85 -1.65 12.47 9.76
C PHE A 85 -0.90 13.19 10.88
N VAL A 86 0.09 12.53 11.47
CA VAL A 86 0.93 13.17 12.48
C VAL A 86 1.78 14.29 11.89
N PHE A 87 2.31 14.14 10.69
CA PHE A 87 3.03 15.22 10.01
C PHE A 87 2.13 16.43 9.76
N LEU A 88 0.88 16.21 9.32
CA LEU A 88 -0.12 17.27 9.15
C LEU A 88 -0.40 17.99 10.47
N MET A 89 -0.61 17.24 11.57
CA MET A 89 -0.83 17.83 12.90
C MET A 89 0.38 18.65 13.37
N ILE A 90 1.60 18.17 13.13
CA ILE A 90 2.84 18.90 13.45
C ILE A 90 2.89 20.20 12.64
N PHE A 91 2.64 20.15 11.34
CA PHE A 91 2.68 21.35 10.49
C PHE A 91 1.59 22.36 10.86
N GLN A 92 0.38 21.90 11.22
CA GLN A 92 -0.70 22.75 11.71
C GLN A 92 -0.33 23.38 13.06
N TYR A 93 0.22 22.60 13.99
CA TYR A 93 0.65 23.07 15.30
C TYR A 93 1.69 24.20 15.20
N PHE A 94 2.70 24.03 14.35
CA PHE A 94 3.73 25.05 14.12
C PHE A 94 3.33 26.12 13.09
N ASN A 95 2.10 26.09 12.56
CA ASN A 95 1.62 26.96 11.49
C ASN A 95 2.58 27.03 10.29
N THR A 96 3.11 25.87 9.88
CA THR A 96 4.16 25.78 8.86
C THR A 96 3.61 26.17 7.48
N PRO A 97 4.11 27.25 6.84
CA PRO A 97 3.73 27.63 5.48
C PRO A 97 3.96 26.50 4.47
N ALA A 98 3.04 26.35 3.51
CA ALA A 98 3.10 25.29 2.50
C ALA A 98 4.42 25.27 1.70
N GLU A 99 5.04 26.43 1.51
CA GLU A 99 6.34 26.57 0.84
C GLU A 99 7.49 25.85 1.58
N TYR A 100 7.43 25.73 2.91
CA TYR A 100 8.44 25.04 3.71
C TYR A 100 8.12 23.58 3.94
N GLN A 101 6.83 23.19 3.91
CA GLN A 101 6.41 21.80 4.07
C GLN A 101 7.09 20.88 3.05
N HIS A 102 7.20 21.31 1.78
CA HIS A 102 7.89 20.54 0.74
C HIS A 102 9.34 20.21 1.13
N ARG A 103 10.08 21.21 1.60
CA ARG A 103 11.49 21.07 1.98
C ARG A 103 11.64 20.23 3.24
N ILE A 104 10.77 20.40 4.23
CA ILE A 104 10.78 19.60 5.45
C ILE A 104 10.48 18.13 5.12
N LEU A 105 9.45 17.85 4.31
CA LEU A 105 9.13 16.49 3.88
C LEU A 105 10.25 15.85 3.08
N PHE A 106 10.95 16.60 2.24
CA PHE A 106 12.10 16.08 1.51
C PHE A 106 13.23 15.62 2.46
N TRP A 107 13.68 16.51 3.34
CA TRP A 107 14.72 16.15 4.30
C TRP A 107 14.24 15.07 5.27
N GLY A 108 12.95 15.12 5.62
CA GLY A 108 12.19 14.10 6.34
C GLY A 108 12.31 12.70 5.73
N ILE A 109 12.07 12.60 4.43
CA ILE A 109 12.17 11.33 3.69
C ILE A 109 13.62 10.83 3.67
N VAL A 110 14.59 11.72 3.45
CA VAL A 110 16.00 11.32 3.43
C VAL A 110 16.45 10.83 4.81
N GLY A 111 16.09 11.54 5.88
CA GLY A 111 16.39 11.12 7.25
C GLY A 111 15.69 9.82 7.62
N ALA A 112 14.40 9.69 7.32
CA ALA A 112 13.62 8.46 7.49
C ALA A 112 14.28 7.26 6.79
N LEU A 113 14.71 7.39 5.53
CA LEU A 113 15.38 6.31 4.81
C LEU A 113 16.68 5.86 5.49
N VAL A 114 17.48 6.80 5.97
CA VAL A 114 18.73 6.50 6.69
C VAL A 114 18.43 5.83 8.04
N LEU A 115 17.52 6.39 8.82
CA LEU A 115 17.15 5.88 10.14
C LEU A 115 16.51 4.49 10.03
N ARG A 116 15.67 4.26 9.03
CA ARG A 116 15.10 2.94 8.76
C ARG A 116 16.16 1.94 8.30
N ALA A 117 17.12 2.34 7.46
CA ALA A 117 18.24 1.46 7.12
C ALA A 117 18.99 1.00 8.38
N VAL A 118 19.24 1.92 9.32
CA VAL A 118 19.88 1.62 10.60
C VAL A 118 19.02 0.70 11.46
N PHE A 119 17.73 0.98 11.63
CA PHE A 119 16.85 0.14 12.45
C PHE A 119 16.59 -1.24 11.83
N ILE A 120 16.49 -1.34 10.52
CA ILE A 120 16.36 -2.63 9.83
C ILE A 120 17.63 -3.45 10.00
N ALA A 121 18.80 -2.84 9.82
CA ALA A 121 20.08 -3.52 10.06
C ALA A 121 20.21 -3.99 11.52
N ALA A 122 19.88 -3.12 12.48
CA ALA A 122 19.88 -3.44 13.89
C ALA A 122 18.88 -4.54 14.24
N GLY A 123 17.64 -4.44 13.75
CA GLY A 123 16.57 -5.41 13.99
C GLY A 123 16.88 -6.78 13.36
N ALA A 124 17.42 -6.80 12.15
CA ALA A 124 17.86 -8.04 11.50
C ALA A 124 18.99 -8.71 12.28
N ALA A 125 19.98 -7.94 12.74
CA ALA A 125 21.05 -8.45 13.58
C ALA A 125 20.49 -8.99 14.92
N LEU A 126 19.53 -8.28 15.52
CA LEU A 126 18.90 -8.68 16.77
C LEU A 126 18.13 -10.00 16.63
N LEU A 127 17.30 -10.15 15.59
CA LEU A 127 16.52 -11.37 15.35
C LEU A 127 17.39 -12.57 15.01
N THR A 128 18.47 -12.36 14.24
CA THR A 128 19.41 -13.43 13.87
C THR A 128 20.10 -14.00 15.11
N ASN A 129 20.50 -13.14 16.06
CA ASN A 129 21.21 -13.55 17.27
C ASN A 129 20.27 -13.94 18.42
N PHE A 130 19.05 -13.42 18.46
CA PHE A 130 18.10 -13.58 19.56
C PHE A 130 16.72 -13.95 19.03
N HIS A 131 16.48 -15.25 18.81
CA HIS A 131 15.20 -15.72 18.27
C HIS A 131 14.00 -15.36 19.19
N TRP A 132 14.19 -15.34 20.51
CA TRP A 132 13.15 -14.96 21.47
C TRP A 132 12.68 -13.49 21.31
N MET A 133 13.46 -12.65 20.62
CA MET A 133 13.09 -11.26 20.33
C MET A 133 11.83 -11.17 19.46
N ILE A 134 11.50 -12.21 18.69
CA ILE A 134 10.25 -12.26 17.91
C ILE A 134 9.02 -12.15 18.82
N TYR A 135 9.07 -12.70 20.04
CA TYR A 135 7.99 -12.60 21.00
C TYR A 135 7.90 -11.23 21.65
N VAL A 136 9.05 -10.58 21.88
CA VAL A 136 9.09 -9.21 22.39
C VAL A 136 8.45 -8.26 21.38
N PHE A 137 8.84 -8.39 20.11
CA PHE A 137 8.27 -7.64 19.01
C PHE A 137 6.78 -7.94 18.82
N GLY A 138 6.37 -9.20 18.90
CA GLY A 138 4.96 -9.59 18.82
C GLY A 138 4.12 -9.00 19.95
N GLY A 139 4.59 -9.11 21.20
CA GLY A 139 3.92 -8.54 22.37
C GLY A 139 3.85 -7.02 22.32
N PHE A 140 4.94 -6.37 21.89
CA PHE A 140 4.98 -4.93 21.68
C PHE A 140 3.90 -4.48 20.68
N LEU A 141 3.80 -5.12 19.51
CA LEU A 141 2.79 -4.79 18.49
C LEU A 141 1.34 -4.99 18.97
N VAL A 142 1.08 -6.05 19.74
CA VAL A 142 -0.26 -6.25 20.31
C VAL A 142 -0.59 -5.13 21.30
N VAL A 143 0.36 -4.77 22.16
CA VAL A 143 0.17 -3.68 23.13
C VAL A 143 -0.04 -2.35 22.41
N THR A 144 0.74 -2.02 21.39
CA THR A 144 0.60 -0.75 20.66
C THR A 144 -0.68 -0.71 19.84
N GLY A 145 -1.06 -1.82 19.19
CA GLY A 145 -2.35 -1.95 18.52
C GLY A 145 -3.54 -1.75 19.48
N ILE A 146 -3.55 -2.41 20.64
CA ILE A 146 -4.60 -2.24 21.65
C ILE A 146 -4.63 -0.80 22.17
N LYS A 147 -3.46 -0.23 22.50
CA LYS A 147 -3.36 1.14 22.99
C LYS A 147 -3.90 2.14 21.95
N MET A 148 -3.59 1.95 20.67
CA MET A 148 -4.07 2.79 19.58
C MET A 148 -5.59 2.72 19.38
N MET A 149 -6.21 1.57 19.69
CA MET A 149 -7.67 1.41 19.66
C MET A 149 -8.36 2.08 20.86
N LEU A 150 -7.73 2.04 22.05
CA LEU A 150 -8.30 2.58 23.29
C LEU A 150 -8.05 4.07 23.48
N GLN A 151 -6.95 4.60 22.94
CA GLN A 151 -6.65 6.03 22.97
C GLN A 151 -7.38 6.72 21.82
N GLY A 152 -8.33 7.59 22.15
CA GLY A 152 -8.92 8.55 21.21
C GLY A 152 -7.84 9.46 20.61
N ASP A 153 -8.20 10.30 19.64
CA ASP A 153 -7.27 11.27 19.05
C ASP A 153 -6.79 12.29 20.09
N GLU A 154 -5.80 11.88 20.89
CA GLU A 154 -5.04 12.76 21.75
C GLU A 154 -4.36 13.81 20.87
N LYS A 155 -4.58 15.07 21.22
CA LYS A 155 -3.85 16.17 20.58
C LYS A 155 -2.38 15.95 20.87
N ILE A 156 -1.62 15.61 19.83
CA ILE A 156 -0.16 15.56 19.92
C ILE A 156 0.29 16.98 20.27
N GLU A 157 0.93 17.13 21.42
CA GLU A 157 1.55 18.39 21.86
C GLU A 157 3.06 18.31 21.64
N PRO A 158 3.58 18.80 20.49
CA PRO A 158 4.99 18.62 20.14
C PRO A 158 5.96 19.31 21.11
N GLU A 159 5.51 20.32 21.85
CA GLU A 159 6.34 21.06 22.81
C GLU A 159 6.72 20.26 24.06
N HIS A 160 5.93 19.26 24.41
CA HIS A 160 6.24 18.35 25.50
C HIS A 160 7.17 17.20 25.08
N ASN A 161 7.48 17.08 23.77
CA ASN A 161 8.38 16.04 23.28
C ASN A 161 9.77 16.19 23.92
N PRO A 162 10.31 15.15 24.59
CA PRO A 162 11.62 15.20 25.25
C PRO A 162 12.74 15.59 24.29
N VAL A 163 12.65 15.23 23.01
CA VAL A 163 13.65 15.60 21.99
C VAL A 163 13.60 17.09 21.69
N VAL A 164 12.42 17.70 21.64
CA VAL A 164 12.26 19.15 21.47
C VAL A 164 12.83 19.91 22.66
N ARG A 165 12.58 19.44 23.89
CA ARG A 165 13.13 20.05 25.10
C ARG A 165 14.66 19.94 25.15
N LEU A 166 15.20 18.78 24.78
CA LEU A 166 16.64 18.57 24.68
C LEU A 166 17.27 19.48 23.61
N PHE A 167 16.67 19.56 22.43
CA PHE A 167 17.17 20.42 21.35
C PHE A 167 17.12 21.91 21.72
N ARG A 168 16.00 22.39 22.28
CA ARG A 168 15.87 23.76 22.79
C ARG A 168 16.88 24.07 23.91
N ARG A 169 17.32 23.06 24.67
CA ARG A 169 18.39 23.20 25.68
C ARG A 169 19.78 23.27 25.06
N MET A 170 20.02 22.56 23.95
CA MET A 170 21.32 22.52 23.27
C MET A 170 21.57 23.75 22.39
N MET A 171 20.55 24.32 21.75
CA MET A 171 20.69 25.47 20.87
C MET A 171 19.47 26.40 20.94
N PRO A 172 19.65 27.74 20.91
CA PRO A 172 18.53 28.67 20.86
C PRO A 172 17.74 28.50 19.56
N VAL A 173 16.41 28.51 19.65
CA VAL A 173 15.50 28.36 18.50
C VAL A 173 14.77 29.67 18.25
N SER A 174 14.80 30.14 16.99
CA SER A 174 14.02 31.30 16.56
C SER A 174 12.53 30.96 16.46
N HIS A 175 11.66 31.90 16.82
CA HIS A 175 10.20 31.72 16.79
C HIS A 175 9.58 32.05 15.43
N GLU A 176 10.39 32.52 14.49
CA GLU A 176 9.96 32.90 13.14
C GLU A 176 10.59 31.99 12.08
N TYR A 177 9.92 31.90 10.93
CA TYR A 177 10.49 31.28 9.73
C TYR A 177 11.43 32.26 9.04
N HIS A 178 12.70 31.86 8.85
CA HIS A 178 13.73 32.67 8.20
C HIS A 178 14.04 32.14 6.80
N GLY A 179 13.02 32.13 5.95
CA GLY A 179 13.09 31.56 4.61
C GLY A 179 13.47 30.07 4.64
N GLN A 180 14.34 29.67 3.71
CA GLN A 180 14.74 28.28 3.51
C GLN A 180 15.94 27.83 4.35
N ASN A 181 16.43 28.65 5.28
CA ASN A 181 17.61 28.33 6.08
C ASN A 181 17.23 27.51 7.33
N PHE A 182 18.00 26.46 7.62
CA PHE A 182 17.85 25.68 8.86
C PHE A 182 18.53 26.34 10.06
N PHE A 183 19.52 27.18 9.80
CA PHE A 183 20.27 27.92 10.80
C PHE A 183 20.39 29.37 10.40
N ILE A 184 20.32 30.25 11.39
CA ILE A 184 20.59 31.67 11.24
C ILE A 184 21.63 32.11 12.27
N VAL A 185 22.30 33.22 11.99
CA VAL A 185 23.15 33.90 12.97
C VAL A 185 22.43 35.16 13.40
N LYS A 186 22.04 35.23 14.68
CA LYS A 186 21.40 36.41 15.28
C LYS A 186 22.23 36.83 16.48
N ASN A 187 22.66 38.09 16.52
CA ASN A 187 23.52 38.65 17.58
C ASN A 187 24.82 37.85 17.80
N GLY A 188 25.49 37.43 16.71
CA GLY A 188 26.74 36.66 16.77
C GLY A 188 26.61 35.22 17.27
N LYS A 189 25.40 34.75 17.59
CA LYS A 189 25.13 33.37 18.03
C LYS A 189 24.36 32.62 16.95
N ARG A 190 24.76 31.36 16.69
CA ARG A 190 24.03 30.45 15.79
C ARG A 190 22.73 30.02 16.48
N GLN A 191 21.61 30.18 15.80
CA GLN A 191 20.29 29.78 16.25
C GLN A 191 19.67 28.84 15.21
N ALA A 192 18.95 27.83 15.68
CA ALA A 192 18.14 26.98 14.81
C ALA A 192 16.85 27.73 14.41
N THR A 193 16.41 27.57 13.17
CA THR A 193 15.13 28.15 12.73
C THR A 193 13.97 27.26 13.13
N LEU A 194 12.74 27.81 13.08
CA LEU A 194 11.53 27.03 13.31
C LEU A 194 11.41 25.85 12.33
N MET A 195 11.87 26.00 11.08
CA MET A 195 11.93 24.92 10.09
C MET A 195 12.80 23.73 10.55
N MET A 196 13.95 24.00 11.19
CA MET A 196 14.81 22.94 11.75
C MET A 196 14.12 22.23 12.90
N LEU A 197 13.43 22.99 13.78
CA LEU A 197 12.69 22.40 14.88
C LEU A 197 11.60 21.46 14.35
N VAL A 198 10.82 21.91 13.37
CA VAL A 198 9.76 21.09 12.75
C VAL A 198 10.35 19.83 12.09
N LEU A 199 11.46 19.95 11.37
CA LEU A 199 12.15 18.80 10.78
C LEU A 199 12.56 17.78 11.87
N ILE A 200 13.15 18.22 12.97
CA ILE A 200 13.54 17.33 14.08
C ILE A 200 12.32 16.62 14.67
N VAL A 201 11.19 17.32 14.84
CA VAL A 201 9.96 16.70 15.34
C VAL A 201 9.47 15.64 14.37
N VAL A 202 9.44 15.93 13.06
CA VAL A 202 9.04 14.98 12.02
C VAL A 202 9.93 13.73 12.04
N GLU A 203 11.26 13.90 12.06
CA GLU A 203 12.23 12.80 12.13
C GLU A 203 12.07 11.97 13.42
N THR A 204 11.90 12.62 14.56
CA THR A 204 11.70 11.94 15.85
C THR A 204 10.42 11.13 15.83
N THR A 205 9.36 11.68 15.27
CA THR A 205 8.09 11.00 15.10
C THR A 205 8.22 9.80 14.16
N ASP A 206 8.95 9.92 13.04
CA ASP A 206 9.21 8.78 12.15
C ASP A 206 9.98 7.66 12.87
N VAL A 207 10.96 8.01 13.71
CA VAL A 207 11.66 7.03 14.57
C VAL A 207 10.67 6.29 15.47
N ILE A 208 9.76 7.02 16.13
CA ILE A 208 8.73 6.41 16.98
C ILE A 208 7.89 5.43 16.16
N PHE A 209 7.46 5.82 14.95
CA PHE A 209 6.70 4.94 14.07
C PHE A 209 7.48 3.74 13.54
N ALA A 210 8.78 3.90 13.32
CA ALA A 210 9.65 2.80 12.91
C ALA A 210 9.74 1.72 14.00
N VAL A 211 9.56 2.07 15.29
CA VAL A 211 9.50 1.09 16.38
C VAL A 211 8.29 0.16 16.22
N ASP A 212 7.17 0.62 15.68
CA ASP A 212 6.00 -0.21 15.39
C ASP A 212 6.13 -0.91 14.02
N SER A 213 6.55 -0.19 12.98
CA SER A 213 6.50 -0.72 11.62
C SER A 213 7.58 -1.78 11.34
N ILE A 214 8.76 -1.65 11.95
CA ILE A 214 9.89 -2.57 11.71
C ILE A 214 9.67 -3.97 12.28
N PRO A 215 9.21 -4.13 13.54
CA PRO A 215 8.74 -5.43 14.03
C PRO A 215 7.68 -6.06 13.13
N ALA A 216 6.72 -5.25 12.64
CA ALA A 216 5.62 -5.74 11.82
C ALA A 216 6.08 -6.31 10.48
N ILE A 217 7.05 -5.67 9.82
CA ILE A 217 7.64 -6.20 8.57
C ILE A 217 8.47 -7.47 8.84
N PHE A 218 9.18 -7.55 9.97
CA PHE A 218 9.92 -8.76 10.33
C PHE A 218 9.03 -9.97 10.64
N ALA A 219 7.74 -9.75 10.95
CA ALA A 219 6.73 -10.80 11.05
C ALA A 219 6.35 -11.42 9.68
N VAL A 220 6.64 -10.72 8.60
CA VAL A 220 6.37 -11.17 7.23
C VAL A 220 7.60 -11.85 6.65
N THR A 221 8.75 -11.22 6.77
CA THR A 221 10.01 -11.73 6.22
C THR A 221 11.20 -11.35 7.08
N GLN A 222 12.15 -12.27 7.18
CA GLN A 222 13.43 -12.04 7.82
C GLN A 222 14.53 -11.68 6.81
N ASP A 223 14.22 -11.59 5.51
CA ASP A 223 15.19 -11.17 4.49
C ASP A 223 15.39 -9.64 4.54
N PRO A 224 16.55 -9.15 5.02
CA PRO A 224 16.76 -7.71 5.21
C PRO A 224 16.68 -6.92 3.90
N PHE A 225 16.96 -7.54 2.76
CA PHE A 225 16.84 -6.88 1.46
C PHE A 225 15.38 -6.64 1.10
N ILE A 226 14.51 -7.63 1.31
CA ILE A 226 13.07 -7.48 1.06
C ILE A 226 12.48 -6.46 2.04
N VAL A 227 12.82 -6.56 3.33
CA VAL A 227 12.42 -5.58 4.35
C VAL A 227 12.82 -4.16 3.95
N TYR A 228 14.08 -3.95 3.56
CA TYR A 228 14.57 -2.64 3.18
C TYR A 228 13.93 -2.10 1.90
N THR A 229 13.89 -2.90 0.84
CA THR A 229 13.36 -2.45 -0.46
C THR A 229 11.87 -2.14 -0.40
N SER A 230 11.05 -2.98 0.26
CA SER A 230 9.61 -2.71 0.41
C SER A 230 9.34 -1.42 1.17
N ASN A 231 10.16 -1.15 2.18
CA ASN A 231 10.06 0.01 3.04
C ASN A 231 10.48 1.30 2.31
N VAL A 232 11.58 1.25 1.54
CA VAL A 232 12.02 2.35 0.68
C VAL A 232 10.95 2.70 -0.35
N PHE A 233 10.38 1.71 -1.06
CA PHE A 233 9.29 1.96 -2.01
C PHE A 233 8.04 2.56 -1.35
N ALA A 234 7.72 2.16 -0.11
CA ALA A 234 6.60 2.74 0.63
C ALA A 234 6.81 4.25 0.89
N ILE A 235 8.04 4.65 1.26
CA ILE A 235 8.41 6.03 1.60
C ILE A 235 8.61 6.93 0.38
N LEU A 236 9.18 6.44 -0.72
CA LEU A 236 9.54 7.31 -1.86
C LEU A 236 8.33 8.07 -2.47
N GLY A 237 7.11 7.53 -2.33
CA GLY A 237 5.88 8.20 -2.74
C GLY A 237 5.20 9.08 -1.67
N LEU A 238 5.80 9.26 -0.50
CA LEU A 238 5.18 9.90 0.67
C LEU A 238 4.88 11.38 0.44
N ARG A 239 5.70 12.10 -0.33
CA ARG A 239 5.45 13.52 -0.65
C ARG A 239 4.16 13.71 -1.48
N ALA A 240 3.99 12.92 -2.53
CA ALA A 240 2.78 12.96 -3.35
C ALA A 240 1.55 12.56 -2.50
N LEU A 241 1.72 11.54 -1.67
CA LEU A 241 0.67 11.06 -0.77
C LEU A 241 0.28 12.11 0.27
N TYR A 242 1.23 12.87 0.82
CA TYR A 242 0.98 13.98 1.75
C TYR A 242 0.07 15.04 1.12
N PHE A 243 0.40 15.53 -0.07
CA PHE A 243 -0.41 16.56 -0.73
C PHE A 243 -1.78 16.03 -1.17
N MET A 244 -1.86 14.74 -1.50
CA MET A 244 -3.15 14.07 -1.74
C MET A 244 -3.99 14.02 -0.46
N LEU A 245 -3.40 13.63 0.68
CA LEU A 245 -4.07 13.46 1.97
C LEU A 245 -4.45 14.78 2.64
N ALA A 246 -3.62 15.82 2.54
CA ALA A 246 -3.87 17.12 3.15
C ALA A 246 -5.23 17.70 2.74
N GLY A 247 -5.68 17.43 1.50
CA GLY A 247 -6.98 17.87 0.99
C GLY A 247 -8.17 17.01 1.40
N ILE A 248 -7.94 15.84 1.99
CA ILE A 248 -8.96 14.81 2.29
C ILE A 248 -8.85 14.27 3.72
N MET A 249 -8.09 14.95 4.59
CA MET A 249 -7.74 14.54 5.95
C MET A 249 -8.95 14.13 6.80
N GLY A 250 -10.08 14.83 6.66
CA GLY A 250 -11.31 14.54 7.40
C GLY A 250 -12.08 13.30 6.94
N MET A 251 -11.70 12.64 5.84
CA MET A 251 -12.45 11.54 5.24
C MET A 251 -12.00 10.14 5.69
N PHE A 252 -10.94 10.00 6.50
CA PHE A 252 -10.32 8.71 6.85
C PHE A 252 -10.44 8.35 8.35
N VAL A 253 -11.62 8.56 8.92
CA VAL A 253 -11.88 8.37 10.36
C VAL A 253 -11.57 6.93 10.85
N TYR A 254 -11.81 5.90 10.03
CA TYR A 254 -11.61 4.51 10.46
C TYR A 254 -10.22 3.95 10.13
N LEU A 255 -9.32 4.73 9.54
CA LEU A 255 -8.00 4.22 9.15
C LEU A 255 -7.17 3.82 10.38
N LYS A 256 -7.18 4.65 11.44
CA LYS A 256 -6.54 4.35 12.73
C LYS A 256 -7.06 3.04 13.33
N VAL A 257 -8.37 2.80 13.24
CA VAL A 257 -8.99 1.53 13.69
C VAL A 257 -8.49 0.36 12.86
N GLY A 258 -8.47 0.49 11.52
CA GLY A 258 -7.94 -0.55 10.63
C GLY A 258 -6.47 -0.91 10.93
N LEU A 259 -5.63 0.10 11.14
CA LEU A 259 -4.22 -0.09 11.47
C LEU A 259 -4.01 -0.73 12.84
N SER A 260 -4.84 -0.39 13.84
CA SER A 260 -4.77 -1.01 15.17
C SER A 260 -5.03 -2.51 15.11
N PHE A 261 -6.01 -2.91 14.29
CA PHE A 261 -6.29 -4.32 14.04
C PHE A 261 -5.14 -5.01 13.31
N VAL A 262 -4.56 -4.35 12.29
CA VAL A 262 -3.40 -4.89 11.57
C VAL A 262 -2.22 -5.13 12.52
N LEU A 263 -1.90 -4.18 13.41
CA LEU A 263 -0.81 -4.34 14.39
C LEU A 263 -1.09 -5.48 15.37
N CYS A 264 -2.31 -5.57 15.91
CA CYS A 264 -2.71 -6.69 16.78
C CYS A 264 -2.62 -8.03 16.06
N PHE A 265 -3.07 -8.11 14.81
CA PHE A 265 -3.02 -9.32 14.00
C PHE A 265 -1.58 -9.76 13.72
N VAL A 266 -0.72 -8.83 13.27
CA VAL A 266 0.68 -9.11 12.98
C VAL A 266 1.44 -9.48 14.26
N GLY A 267 1.22 -8.77 15.37
CA GLY A 267 1.81 -9.09 16.66
C GLY A 267 1.39 -10.47 17.18
N THR A 268 0.11 -10.82 17.05
CA THR A 268 -0.40 -12.15 17.40
C THR A 268 0.24 -13.23 16.53
N LYS A 269 0.40 -12.98 15.22
CA LYS A 269 1.11 -13.89 14.31
C LYS A 269 2.55 -14.13 14.77
N MET A 270 3.27 -13.08 15.19
CA MET A 270 4.64 -13.23 15.72
C MET A 270 4.68 -14.06 16.99
N LEU A 271 3.72 -13.86 17.91
CA LEU A 271 3.63 -14.64 19.15
C LEU A 271 3.33 -16.12 18.90
N LEU A 272 2.62 -16.44 17.82
CA LEU A 272 2.24 -17.80 17.44
C LEU A 272 3.26 -18.51 16.54
N VAL A 273 4.42 -17.90 16.27
CA VAL A 273 5.37 -18.40 15.24
C VAL A 273 5.78 -19.87 15.41
N ASP A 274 5.90 -20.35 16.66
CA ASP A 274 6.31 -21.72 16.98
C ASP A 274 5.12 -22.69 17.19
N VAL A 275 3.90 -22.17 17.29
CA VAL A 275 2.68 -22.97 17.48
C VAL A 275 1.97 -23.20 16.14
N TYR A 276 1.79 -22.13 15.36
CA TYR A 276 1.08 -22.17 14.09
C TYR A 276 1.61 -21.10 13.12
N LYS A 277 2.13 -21.56 11.97
CA LYS A 277 2.64 -20.68 10.92
C LYS A 277 1.51 -20.23 10.01
N ILE A 278 1.01 -19.02 10.23
CA ILE A 278 0.00 -18.40 9.36
C ILE A 278 0.62 -18.14 7.98
N PRO A 279 0.05 -18.70 6.88
CA PRO A 279 0.55 -18.45 5.54
C PRO A 279 0.58 -16.96 5.18
N ILE A 280 1.59 -16.54 4.41
CA ILE A 280 1.77 -15.14 4.03
C ILE A 280 0.58 -14.65 3.19
N GLY A 281 0.05 -15.47 2.28
CA GLY A 281 -1.13 -15.13 1.47
C GLY A 281 -2.38 -14.83 2.32
N VAL A 282 -2.60 -15.60 3.40
CA VAL A 282 -3.70 -15.34 4.35
C VAL A 282 -3.45 -14.04 5.10
N SER A 283 -2.20 -13.80 5.52
CA SER A 283 -1.83 -12.53 6.19
C SER A 283 -2.10 -11.34 5.28
N LEU A 284 -1.68 -11.41 4.02
CA LEU A 284 -1.91 -10.37 3.02
C LEU A 284 -3.41 -10.12 2.79
N ALA A 285 -4.20 -11.19 2.67
CA ALA A 285 -5.65 -11.08 2.48
C ALA A 285 -6.35 -10.43 3.68
N VAL A 286 -5.98 -10.80 4.91
CA VAL A 286 -6.53 -10.19 6.13
C VAL A 286 -6.14 -8.71 6.22
N ILE A 287 -4.86 -8.39 6.05
CA ILE A 287 -4.36 -7.00 6.12
C ILE A 287 -5.01 -6.15 5.04
N GLY A 288 -4.97 -6.60 3.78
CA GLY A 288 -5.58 -5.91 2.66
C GLY A 288 -7.10 -5.75 2.82
N GLY A 289 -7.79 -6.77 3.32
CA GLY A 289 -9.23 -6.75 3.57
C GLY A 289 -9.62 -5.74 4.65
N VAL A 290 -8.92 -5.75 5.79
CA VAL A 290 -9.17 -4.81 6.90
C VAL A 290 -8.93 -3.37 6.46
N LEU A 291 -7.83 -3.11 5.75
CA LEU A 291 -7.52 -1.77 5.25
C LEU A 291 -8.53 -1.31 4.19
N ALA A 292 -8.93 -2.19 3.27
CA ALA A 292 -9.96 -1.88 2.29
C ALA A 292 -11.29 -1.57 2.97
N LEU A 293 -11.70 -2.36 3.96
CA LEU A 293 -12.91 -2.10 4.74
C LEU A 293 -12.84 -0.78 5.49
N ALA A 294 -11.72 -0.46 6.14
CA ALA A 294 -11.51 0.79 6.84
C ALA A 294 -11.60 1.99 5.89
N ILE A 295 -10.97 1.91 4.71
CA ILE A 295 -11.04 2.95 3.68
C ILE A 295 -12.48 3.11 3.17
N LEU A 296 -13.15 2.02 2.79
CA LEU A 296 -14.52 2.06 2.26
C LEU A 296 -15.51 2.60 3.28
N ALA A 297 -15.43 2.15 4.55
CA ALA A 297 -16.26 2.66 5.63
C ALA A 297 -16.05 4.17 5.83
N SER A 298 -14.80 4.63 5.77
CA SER A 298 -14.47 6.04 5.96
C SER A 298 -15.05 6.91 4.84
N LEU A 299 -14.96 6.44 3.59
CA LEU A 299 -15.52 7.12 2.43
C LEU A 299 -17.06 7.19 2.47
N ILE A 300 -17.72 6.11 2.88
CA ILE A 300 -19.19 6.07 3.03
C ILE A 300 -19.64 7.08 4.09
N THR A 301 -18.95 7.13 5.24
CA THR A 301 -19.27 8.10 6.29
C THR A 301 -19.05 9.53 5.83
N ALA A 302 -17.93 9.83 5.17
CA ALA A 302 -17.66 11.16 4.61
C ALA A 302 -18.73 11.62 3.61
N GLN A 303 -19.23 10.71 2.76
CA GLN A 303 -20.33 11.01 1.83
C GLN A 303 -21.65 11.28 2.55
N ARG A 304 -21.97 10.52 3.61
CA ARG A 304 -23.19 10.71 4.41
C ARG A 304 -23.20 12.06 5.12
N GLU A 305 -22.07 12.45 5.71
CA GLU A 305 -21.92 13.76 6.36
C GLU A 305 -22.05 14.91 5.34
N ALA A 306 -21.43 14.78 4.16
CA ALA A 306 -21.58 15.77 3.09
C ALA A 306 -23.04 15.93 2.61
N GLN A 307 -23.83 14.84 2.58
CA GLN A 307 -25.25 14.88 2.21
C GLN A 307 -26.15 15.42 3.33
N ALA A 308 -25.84 15.13 4.60
CA ALA A 308 -26.60 15.61 5.75
C ALA A 308 -26.47 17.12 5.98
N THR A 309 -25.39 17.74 5.48
CA THR A 309 -25.10 19.18 5.66
C THR A 309 -25.83 20.08 4.64
N VAL A 310 -26.70 19.55 3.77
CA VAL A 310 -27.54 20.38 2.87
C VAL A 310 -28.64 21.06 3.71
N PRO A 311 -28.64 22.39 3.89
CA PRO A 311 -29.60 23.04 4.78
C PRO A 311 -31.01 22.96 4.19
N LEU A 312 -31.95 22.42 4.97
CA LEU A 312 -33.40 22.50 4.72
C LEU A 312 -33.93 23.95 4.61
N ALA A 313 -33.09 24.96 4.91
CA ALA A 313 -33.40 26.38 4.85
C ALA A 313 -33.65 26.92 3.43
N GLN A 314 -33.13 26.29 2.38
CA GLN A 314 -33.32 26.76 0.99
C GLN A 314 -34.64 26.32 0.34
N ARG A 315 -35.45 25.47 0.98
CA ARG A 315 -36.76 25.06 0.45
C ARG A 315 -37.93 26.00 0.79
N ARG A 316 -37.74 27.02 1.63
CA ARG A 316 -38.84 27.88 2.11
C ARG A 316 -38.81 29.36 1.72
N GLN A 317 -37.73 29.88 1.15
CA GLN A 317 -37.67 31.30 0.79
C GLN A 317 -37.21 31.49 -0.65
N GLY A 318 -38.15 31.81 -1.53
CA GLY A 318 -37.88 32.34 -2.85
C GLY A 318 -37.33 33.76 -2.74
N THR A 319 -36.00 33.90 -2.77
CA THR A 319 -35.35 35.20 -3.01
C THR A 319 -34.34 35.06 -4.16
N PRO A 320 -34.25 36.04 -5.09
CA PRO A 320 -33.48 35.89 -6.33
C PRO A 320 -31.97 36.20 -6.18
N PHE A 321 -31.46 36.39 -4.97
CA PHE A 321 -30.05 36.70 -4.73
C PHE A 321 -29.42 35.66 -3.81
N ALA A 322 -28.95 34.57 -4.41
CA ALA A 322 -28.06 33.64 -3.73
C ALA A 322 -26.61 34.17 -3.80
N PRO A 323 -25.92 34.40 -2.66
CA PRO A 323 -24.46 34.51 -2.71
C PRO A 323 -23.90 33.18 -3.24
N LYS A 324 -22.97 33.24 -4.21
CA LYS A 324 -22.30 32.04 -4.73
C LYS A 324 -21.75 31.23 -3.54
N PRO A 325 -22.12 29.95 -3.39
CA PRO A 325 -21.63 29.16 -2.26
C PRO A 325 -20.10 29.06 -2.36
N ALA A 326 -19.42 29.39 -1.26
CA ALA A 326 -18.00 29.15 -1.08
C ALA A 326 -17.70 27.65 -1.33
N LEU A 327 -16.59 27.39 -2.02
CA LEU A 327 -16.15 26.11 -2.60
C LEU A 327 -16.92 24.87 -2.11
N ARG A 328 -17.89 24.45 -2.92
CA ARG A 328 -18.47 23.10 -2.86
C ARG A 328 -17.38 22.08 -3.25
N PHE A 329 -16.86 21.34 -2.28
CA PHE A 329 -16.22 20.05 -2.58
C PHE A 329 -17.31 19.02 -2.88
N ALA A 330 -17.85 19.06 -4.09
CA ALA A 330 -18.52 17.88 -4.63
C ALA A 330 -17.49 16.73 -4.63
N PRO A 331 -17.87 15.48 -4.28
CA PRO A 331 -16.99 14.34 -4.44
C PRO A 331 -16.66 14.25 -5.93
N THR A 332 -15.52 14.81 -6.28
CA THR A 332 -15.10 14.90 -7.67
C THR A 332 -14.67 13.50 -8.06
N TYR A 333 -14.81 13.15 -9.33
CA TYR A 333 -14.40 11.87 -9.93
C TYR A 333 -13.08 11.29 -9.38
N THR A 334 -12.14 12.12 -8.90
CA THR A 334 -10.92 11.76 -8.17
C THR A 334 -11.12 10.86 -6.94
N THR A 335 -12.11 11.06 -6.08
CA THR A 335 -12.32 10.20 -4.90
C THR A 335 -12.80 8.82 -5.32
N VAL A 336 -13.61 8.76 -6.37
CA VAL A 336 -14.06 7.52 -7.01
C VAL A 336 -12.88 6.83 -7.71
N TRP A 337 -11.99 7.56 -8.38
CA TRP A 337 -10.79 7.00 -9.02
C TRP A 337 -9.73 6.50 -8.02
N ILE A 338 -9.50 7.17 -6.89
CA ILE A 338 -8.60 6.68 -5.83
C ILE A 338 -9.18 5.42 -5.19
N SER A 339 -10.50 5.39 -4.98
CA SER A 339 -11.20 4.22 -4.48
C SER A 339 -11.18 3.07 -5.49
N ILE A 340 -11.40 3.33 -6.78
CA ILE A 340 -11.30 2.34 -7.88
C ILE A 340 -9.85 1.89 -8.07
N PHE A 341 -8.85 2.74 -7.81
CA PHE A 341 -7.44 2.37 -7.91
C PHE A 341 -7.03 1.49 -6.72
N PHE A 342 -7.40 1.85 -5.48
CA PHE A 342 -7.13 1.03 -4.30
C PHE A 342 -7.95 -0.27 -4.32
N LEU A 343 -9.25 -0.18 -4.60
CA LEU A 343 -10.14 -1.32 -4.75
C LEU A 343 -9.76 -2.15 -5.98
N GLY A 344 -9.29 -1.54 -7.06
CA GLY A 344 -8.80 -2.21 -8.26
C GLY A 344 -7.47 -2.89 -8.02
N THR A 345 -6.59 -2.32 -7.19
CA THR A 345 -5.36 -2.97 -6.75
C THR A 345 -5.70 -4.13 -5.82
N VAL A 346 -6.60 -3.94 -4.84
CA VAL A 346 -7.08 -5.00 -3.93
C VAL A 346 -7.86 -6.10 -4.67
N LEU A 347 -8.71 -5.77 -5.64
CA LEU A 347 -9.43 -6.73 -6.47
C LEU A 347 -8.51 -7.41 -7.48
N ALA A 348 -7.50 -6.72 -8.02
CA ALA A 348 -6.44 -7.36 -8.79
C ALA A 348 -5.63 -8.32 -7.91
N LEU A 349 -5.39 -8.00 -6.63
CA LEU A 349 -4.72 -8.87 -5.66
C LEU A 349 -5.56 -10.09 -5.26
N VAL A 350 -6.87 -9.93 -5.08
CA VAL A 350 -7.81 -11.04 -4.81
C VAL A 350 -8.03 -11.90 -6.06
N LYS A 351 -8.16 -11.29 -7.25
CA LYS A 351 -8.19 -12.04 -8.51
C LYS A 351 -6.84 -12.67 -8.83
N TRP A 352 -5.72 -12.10 -8.39
CA TRP A 352 -4.40 -12.72 -8.55
C TRP A 352 -4.28 -14.02 -7.74
N ASP A 353 -4.84 -14.09 -6.53
CA ASP A 353 -4.98 -15.34 -5.76
C ASP A 353 -5.90 -16.37 -6.47
N SER A 354 -6.93 -15.91 -7.19
CA SER A 354 -7.80 -16.76 -8.01
C SER A 354 -7.13 -17.23 -9.32
N ILE A 355 -6.27 -16.41 -9.93
CA ILE A 355 -5.59 -16.69 -11.20
C ILE A 355 -4.34 -17.56 -10.97
N SER A 356 -3.74 -17.50 -9.77
CA SER A 356 -2.47 -18.19 -9.44
C SER A 356 -2.61 -19.60 -8.85
N ARG A 357 -3.83 -20.07 -8.55
CA ARG A 357 -4.08 -21.44 -8.04
C ARG A 357 -4.26 -22.49 -9.14
N GLY A 358 -4.08 -22.11 -10.40
CA GLY A 358 -4.59 -22.90 -11.52
C GLY A 358 -6.13 -22.94 -11.50
N PRO A 359 -6.75 -23.46 -12.56
CA PRO A 359 -8.19 -23.58 -12.64
C PRO A 359 -8.74 -24.45 -11.50
N THR A 360 -9.77 -23.94 -10.83
CA THR A 360 -10.49 -24.70 -9.81
C THR A 360 -11.30 -25.84 -10.45
N GLY A 361 -11.59 -26.90 -9.70
CA GLY A 361 -12.43 -28.00 -10.21
C GLY A 361 -13.80 -27.52 -10.72
N HIS A 362 -14.33 -26.42 -10.17
CA HIS A 362 -15.59 -25.83 -10.61
C HIS A 362 -15.47 -25.13 -11.99
N GLU A 363 -14.35 -24.45 -12.24
CA GLU A 363 -14.05 -23.85 -13.55
C GLU A 363 -13.83 -24.93 -14.61
N ALA A 364 -13.09 -25.99 -14.28
CA ALA A 364 -12.89 -27.13 -15.16
C ALA A 364 -14.22 -27.81 -15.52
N ILE A 365 -15.10 -28.07 -14.54
CA ILE A 365 -16.46 -28.61 -14.79
C ILE A 365 -17.27 -27.68 -15.71
N THR A 366 -17.17 -26.38 -15.52
CA THR A 366 -17.91 -25.40 -16.33
C THR A 366 -17.47 -25.43 -17.78
N VAL A 367 -16.15 -25.44 -18.03
CA VAL A 367 -15.57 -25.54 -19.38
C VAL A 367 -15.97 -26.87 -20.03
N LEU A 368 -15.81 -27.99 -19.33
CA LEU A 368 -16.15 -29.32 -19.87
C LEU A 368 -17.63 -29.42 -20.24
N ARG A 369 -18.55 -28.87 -19.43
CA ARG A 369 -20.00 -28.84 -19.75
C ARG A 369 -20.38 -27.92 -20.90
N VAL A 370 -19.56 -26.90 -21.21
CA VAL A 370 -19.77 -26.06 -22.39
C VAL A 370 -19.34 -26.83 -23.63
N VAL A 371 -18.12 -27.38 -23.62
CA VAL A 371 -17.60 -28.19 -24.73
C VAL A 371 -18.47 -29.43 -25.00
N GLU A 372 -18.97 -30.09 -23.97
CA GLU A 372 -19.92 -31.21 -24.08
C GLU A 372 -21.19 -30.81 -24.83
N ARG A 373 -21.75 -29.63 -24.53
CA ARG A 373 -22.93 -29.10 -25.24
C ARG A 373 -22.62 -28.77 -26.69
N GLU A 374 -21.46 -28.20 -26.98
CA GLU A 374 -21.03 -27.89 -28.34
C GLU A 374 -20.79 -29.16 -29.18
N ILE A 375 -20.20 -30.21 -28.59
CA ILE A 375 -20.07 -31.52 -29.24
C ILE A 375 -21.45 -32.11 -29.52
N ALA A 376 -22.36 -32.07 -28.55
CA ALA A 376 -23.72 -32.59 -28.72
C ALA A 376 -24.48 -31.84 -29.83
N GLN A 377 -24.31 -30.52 -29.92
CA GLN A 377 -24.88 -29.72 -30.99
C GLN A 377 -24.25 -30.04 -32.36
N ALA A 378 -22.92 -30.15 -32.45
CA ALA A 378 -22.23 -30.49 -33.68
C ALA A 378 -22.57 -31.90 -34.20
N LYS A 379 -22.81 -32.86 -33.28
CA LYS A 379 -23.33 -34.18 -33.64
C LYS A 379 -24.72 -34.11 -34.23
N TRP A 380 -25.57 -33.22 -33.74
CA TRP A 380 -26.91 -33.01 -34.31
C TRP A 380 -26.84 -32.40 -35.71
N GLU A 381 -25.93 -31.43 -35.92
CA GLU A 381 -25.83 -30.67 -37.17
C GLU A 381 -25.01 -31.38 -38.28
N HIS A 382 -24.04 -32.23 -37.94
CA HIS A 382 -23.03 -32.76 -38.88
C HIS A 382 -22.82 -34.28 -38.81
N SER A 383 -23.76 -35.01 -38.21
CA SER A 383 -23.64 -36.45 -37.85
C SER A 383 -23.17 -37.38 -38.99
N LEU A 384 -23.56 -37.11 -40.23
CA LEU A 384 -23.30 -38.00 -41.38
C LEU A 384 -22.07 -37.63 -42.21
N SER A 385 -21.56 -36.39 -42.13
CA SER A 385 -20.48 -35.91 -43.01
C SER A 385 -19.09 -35.92 -42.37
N HIS A 386 -18.99 -35.96 -41.04
CA HIS A 386 -17.72 -35.80 -40.31
C HIS A 386 -17.59 -36.74 -39.08
N ALA A 387 -18.08 -37.97 -39.20
CA ALA A 387 -18.12 -38.96 -38.12
C ALA A 387 -16.75 -39.22 -37.44
N GLU A 388 -15.66 -39.23 -38.21
CA GLU A 388 -14.31 -39.46 -37.66
C GLU A 388 -13.86 -38.31 -36.73
N THR A 389 -14.15 -37.07 -37.12
CA THR A 389 -13.79 -35.88 -36.33
C THR A 389 -14.65 -35.77 -35.07
N LEU A 390 -15.94 -36.08 -35.15
CA LEU A 390 -16.84 -36.11 -34.00
C LEU A 390 -16.43 -37.19 -32.99
N THR A 391 -16.02 -38.37 -33.47
CA THR A 391 -15.49 -39.44 -32.62
C THR A 391 -14.20 -39.03 -31.90
N ARG A 392 -13.31 -38.29 -32.57
CA ARG A 392 -12.08 -37.76 -31.95
C ARG A 392 -12.37 -36.68 -30.91
N ALA A 393 -13.36 -35.82 -31.16
CA ALA A 393 -13.77 -34.80 -30.21
C ALA A 393 -14.39 -35.42 -28.94
N ASP A 394 -15.21 -36.47 -29.09
CA ASP A 394 -15.74 -37.26 -27.97
C ASP A 394 -14.63 -37.91 -27.14
N ALA A 395 -13.68 -38.59 -27.77
CA ALA A 395 -12.59 -39.26 -27.08
C ALA A 395 -11.72 -38.27 -26.28
N ALA A 396 -11.52 -37.05 -26.82
CA ALA A 396 -10.84 -35.98 -26.11
C ALA A 396 -11.68 -35.43 -24.93
N LEU A 397 -13.00 -35.29 -25.09
CA LEU A 397 -13.89 -34.90 -23.99
C LEU A 397 -13.90 -35.94 -22.85
N GLU A 398 -13.96 -37.23 -23.19
CA GLU A 398 -13.92 -38.32 -22.21
C GLU A 398 -12.59 -38.34 -21.45
N LYS A 399 -11.47 -38.14 -22.16
CA LYS A 399 -10.15 -37.98 -21.53
C LYS A 399 -10.12 -36.76 -20.60
N ALA A 400 -10.71 -35.63 -21.00
CA ALA A 400 -10.77 -34.43 -20.17
C ALA A 400 -11.57 -34.68 -18.87
N TRP A 401 -12.67 -35.44 -18.92
CA TRP A 401 -13.42 -35.83 -17.72
C TRP A 401 -12.61 -36.75 -16.79
N ASN A 402 -11.82 -37.68 -17.35
CA ASN A 402 -10.94 -38.55 -16.55
C ASN A 402 -9.80 -37.75 -15.88
N ASP A 403 -9.21 -36.80 -16.60
CA ASP A 403 -8.20 -35.89 -16.03
C ASP A 403 -8.80 -35.01 -14.91
N LEU A 404 -10.07 -34.62 -15.03
CA LEU A 404 -10.81 -33.90 -13.97
C LEU A 404 -10.99 -34.77 -12.71
N GLU A 405 -11.39 -36.04 -12.86
CA GLU A 405 -11.54 -36.98 -11.74
C GLU A 405 -10.22 -37.21 -10.99
N GLN A 406 -9.11 -37.23 -11.73
CA GLN A 406 -7.76 -37.33 -11.17
C GLN A 406 -7.22 -36.00 -10.62
N LYS A 407 -8.05 -34.96 -10.55
CA LYS A 407 -7.70 -33.61 -10.08
C LYS A 407 -6.62 -32.90 -10.90
N ARG A 408 -6.43 -33.26 -12.17
CA ARG A 408 -5.50 -32.63 -13.12
C ARG A 408 -6.21 -31.54 -13.91
N TYR A 409 -6.59 -30.46 -13.23
CA TYR A 409 -7.52 -29.45 -13.76
C TYR A 409 -7.02 -28.70 -15.01
N GLU A 410 -5.73 -28.37 -15.10
CA GLU A 410 -5.16 -27.72 -16.28
C GLU A 410 -5.17 -28.63 -17.51
N GLU A 411 -4.88 -29.92 -17.31
CA GLU A 411 -4.85 -30.90 -18.39
C GLU A 411 -6.25 -31.23 -18.90
N ALA A 412 -7.22 -31.31 -17.98
CA ALA A 412 -8.64 -31.44 -18.31
C ALA A 412 -9.11 -30.28 -19.19
N ILE A 413 -8.79 -29.04 -18.81
CA ILE A 413 -9.19 -27.84 -19.59
C ILE A 413 -8.44 -27.76 -20.92
N SER A 414 -7.16 -28.09 -20.96
CA SER A 414 -6.37 -28.08 -22.20
C SER A 414 -6.89 -29.10 -23.20
N THR A 415 -7.23 -30.31 -22.73
CA THR A 415 -7.81 -31.38 -23.55
C THR A 415 -9.22 -31.00 -24.04
N ALA A 416 -10.04 -30.36 -23.19
CA ALA A 416 -11.36 -29.85 -23.56
C ALA A 416 -11.29 -28.78 -24.67
N HIS A 417 -10.38 -27.81 -24.58
CA HIS A 417 -10.16 -26.84 -25.67
C HIS A 417 -9.61 -27.50 -26.95
N GLY A 418 -8.91 -28.63 -26.82
CA GLY A 418 -8.50 -29.44 -27.96
C GLY A 418 -9.71 -30.02 -28.71
N ALA A 419 -10.67 -30.56 -27.98
CA ALA A 419 -11.94 -31.05 -28.53
C ALA A 419 -12.77 -29.92 -29.17
N GLU A 420 -12.88 -28.77 -28.49
CA GLU A 420 -13.55 -27.57 -29.02
C GLU A 420 -12.95 -27.11 -30.36
N ARG A 421 -11.62 -27.06 -30.47
CA ARG A 421 -10.93 -26.69 -31.71
C ARG A 421 -11.25 -27.63 -32.86
N LEU A 422 -11.38 -28.94 -32.61
CA LEU A 422 -11.77 -29.91 -33.63
C LEU A 422 -13.16 -29.60 -34.19
N ILE A 423 -14.10 -29.18 -33.33
CA ILE A 423 -15.47 -28.82 -33.71
C ILE A 423 -15.49 -27.46 -34.42
N ALA A 424 -14.77 -26.47 -33.91
CA ALA A 424 -14.68 -25.15 -34.53
C ALA A 424 -14.09 -25.22 -35.95
N HIS A 425 -13.19 -26.18 -36.22
CA HIS A 425 -12.68 -26.44 -37.56
C HIS A 425 -13.73 -27.07 -38.49
N LEU A 426 -14.69 -27.85 -37.97
CA LEU A 426 -15.82 -28.36 -38.75
C LEU A 426 -16.78 -27.21 -39.14
N ALA A 427 -17.07 -26.31 -38.20
CA ALA A 427 -17.95 -25.17 -38.42
C ALA A 427 -17.42 -24.15 -39.46
N ARG A 428 -16.10 -24.11 -39.70
CA ARG A 428 -15.47 -23.23 -40.72
C ARG A 428 -15.26 -23.88 -42.09
N ARG A 429 -15.50 -25.19 -42.22
CA ARG A 429 -15.30 -25.94 -43.48
C ARG A 429 -16.59 -26.15 -44.27
N ASN A 430 -17.74 -25.82 -43.67
CA ASN A 430 -18.99 -25.52 -44.38
C ASN A 430 -19.07 -24.02 -44.64
#